data_AF-A0A641A9R9-F1
#
_entry.id   AF-A0A641A9R9-F1
#
_cell.length_a   1.000
_cell.length_b   1.000
_cell.length_c   1.000
_cell.angle_alpha   90.00
_cell.angle_beta   90.00
_cell.angle_gamma   90.00
#
_symmetry.space_group_name_H-M   'P 1'
#
loop_
_entity.id
_entity.type
_entity.pdbx_description
1 polymer ?
#
loop_
_entity_poly.entity_id
_entity_poly.type
_entity_poly.pdbx_seq_one_letter_code
_entity_poly.pdbx_strand_id
1 'polypeptide(L)'
;MNVFKNGFQQKGFVITTAKIKPTAQELDLKTRNNIQNQYKMYDSETGDIQKGYIKFHSTKSSFYYDLFDFKVKKRVDFLKFYNDNELISTKKLHIDIYLFNK
;
A
#
# COMPACT_ATOMS: atom_id res chain seq x y z
N MET A 1 3.18 -3.33 10.51
CA MET A 1 2.08 -3.11 9.55
C MET A 1 1.10 -4.26 9.70
N ASN A 2 -0.20 -4.03 9.55
CA ASN A 2 -1.15 -5.13 9.52
C ASN A 2 -1.63 -5.38 8.09
N VAL A 3 -1.93 -6.64 7.81
CA VAL A 3 -2.51 -7.07 6.55
C VAL A 3 -3.82 -7.76 6.87
N PHE A 4 -4.87 -7.38 6.16
CA PHE A 4 -6.19 -8.00 6.24
C PHE A 4 -6.52 -8.57 4.87
N LYS A 5 -6.90 -9.85 4.82
CA LYS A 5 -7.40 -10.50 3.60
C LYS A 5 -8.83 -10.94 3.85
N ASN A 6 -9.77 -10.44 3.04
CA ASN A 6 -11.22 -10.67 3.19
C ASN A 6 -11.73 -10.40 4.63
N GLY A 7 -11.20 -9.36 5.29
CA GLY A 7 -11.56 -8.99 6.66
C GLY A 7 -10.80 -9.76 7.76
N PHE A 8 -10.08 -10.82 7.43
CA PHE A 8 -9.30 -11.59 8.41
C PHE A 8 -7.87 -11.09 8.51
N GLN A 9 -7.40 -10.85 9.74
CA GLN A 9 -6.03 -10.44 9.98
C GLN A 9 -5.06 -11.56 9.58
N GLN A 10 -4.03 -11.18 8.83
CA GLN A 10 -2.96 -12.04 8.37
C GLN A 10 -1.67 -11.72 9.12
N LYS A 11 -0.63 -12.53 8.89
CA LYS A 11 0.71 -12.22 9.37
C LYS A 11 1.17 -10.87 8.80
N GLY A 12 1.35 -9.89 9.68
CA GLY A 12 1.91 -8.59 9.34
C GLY A 12 3.42 -8.66 9.06
N PHE A 13 3.96 -7.54 8.60
CA PHE A 13 5.40 -7.38 8.36
C PHE A 13 5.88 -5.98 8.72
N VAL A 14 7.19 -5.80 8.64
CA VAL A 14 7.90 -4.57 8.93
C VAL A 14 8.61 -4.10 7.66
N ILE A 15 8.54 -2.81 7.39
CA ILE A 15 9.39 -2.13 6.41
C ILE A 15 10.27 -1.13 7.14
N THR A 16 11.46 -0.87 6.62
CA THR A 16 12.41 0.07 7.21
C THR A 16 12.74 1.19 6.24
N THR A 17 13.13 2.34 6.79
CA THR A 17 13.68 3.47 6.04
C THR A 17 14.74 4.15 6.88
N ALA A 18 15.79 4.65 6.22
CA ALA A 18 16.81 5.48 6.87
C ALA A 18 16.37 6.95 6.99
N LYS A 19 15.27 7.35 6.32
CA LYS A 19 14.80 8.74 6.30
C LYS A 19 13.96 9.03 7.54
N ILE A 20 14.21 10.18 8.15
CA ILE A 20 13.41 10.70 9.27
C ILE A 20 11.99 11.05 8.80
N LYS A 21 11.86 11.58 7.58
CA LYS A 21 10.60 11.92 6.91
C LYS A 21 10.57 11.28 5.51
N PRO A 22 10.22 9.99 5.38
CA PRO A 22 10.06 9.35 4.08
C PRO A 22 8.83 9.91 3.36
N THR A 23 8.78 9.74 2.04
CA THR A 23 7.56 10.01 1.26
C THR A 23 6.56 8.87 1.43
N ALA A 24 5.26 9.16 1.28
CA ALA A 24 4.23 8.14 1.21
C ALA A 24 4.52 7.13 0.08
N GLN A 25 5.06 7.61 -1.04
CA GLN A 25 5.51 6.78 -2.17
C GLN A 25 6.57 5.75 -1.78
N GLU A 26 7.61 6.14 -1.04
CA GLU A 26 8.66 5.20 -0.63
C GLU A 26 8.09 4.07 0.20
N LEU A 27 7.22 4.42 1.16
CA LEU A 27 6.59 3.45 2.04
C LEU A 27 5.63 2.55 1.27
N ASP A 28 4.79 3.10 0.39
CA ASP A 28 3.86 2.35 -0.44
C ASP A 28 4.59 1.35 -1.36
N LEU A 29 5.64 1.78 -2.07
CA LEU A 29 6.41 0.87 -2.94
C LEU A 29 7.05 -0.29 -2.16
N LYS A 30 7.62 -0.01 -0.98
CA LYS A 30 8.17 -1.06 -0.10
C LYS A 30 7.08 -2.02 0.38
N THR A 31 5.92 -1.50 0.74
CA THR A 31 4.75 -2.29 1.12
C THR A 31 4.26 -3.17 -0.03
N ARG A 32 4.05 -2.60 -1.22
CA ARG A 32 3.58 -3.31 -2.42
C ARG A 32 4.51 -4.45 -2.80
N ASN A 33 5.84 -4.25 -2.72
CA ASN A 33 6.79 -5.32 -3.00
C ASN A 33 6.64 -6.52 -2.04
N ASN A 34 6.46 -6.27 -0.74
CA ASN A 34 6.22 -7.33 0.23
C ASN A 34 4.90 -8.06 -0.04
N ILE A 35 3.82 -7.29 -0.29
CA ILE A 35 2.50 -7.85 -0.59
C ILE A 35 2.50 -8.65 -1.89
N GLN A 36 3.17 -8.16 -2.93
CA GLN A 36 3.30 -8.86 -4.20
C GLN A 36 4.00 -10.22 -4.01
N ASN A 37 5.09 -10.25 -3.27
CA ASN A 37 5.84 -11.50 -3.04
C ASN A 37 5.04 -12.51 -2.22
N GLN A 38 4.24 -12.04 -1.26
CA GLN A 38 3.49 -12.91 -0.35
C GLN A 38 2.14 -13.38 -0.92
N TYR A 39 1.43 -12.50 -1.63
CA TYR A 39 0.05 -12.72 -2.06
C TYR A 39 -0.13 -12.71 -3.58
N LYS A 40 0.95 -12.54 -4.35
CA LYS A 40 0.93 -12.50 -5.81
C LYS A 40 -0.13 -11.52 -6.35
N MET A 41 -0.24 -10.37 -5.70
CA MET A 41 -1.36 -9.44 -5.86
C MET A 41 -1.62 -8.99 -7.30
N TYR A 42 -0.58 -8.86 -8.12
CA TYR A 42 -0.65 -8.46 -9.53
C TYR A 42 -0.32 -9.61 -10.50
N ASP A 43 -0.28 -10.84 -10.04
CA ASP A 43 -0.06 -12.01 -10.90
C ASP A 43 -1.37 -12.40 -11.58
N SER A 44 -1.43 -12.29 -12.91
CA SER A 44 -2.64 -12.57 -13.69
C SER A 44 -2.94 -14.05 -13.85
N GLU A 45 -1.97 -14.94 -13.62
CA GLU A 45 -2.12 -16.38 -13.83
C GLU A 45 -2.46 -17.11 -12.53
N THR A 46 -1.84 -16.69 -11.42
CA THR A 46 -1.90 -17.38 -10.14
C THR A 46 -2.37 -16.51 -8.97
N GLY A 47 -2.53 -15.20 -9.17
CA GLY A 47 -3.03 -14.27 -8.15
C GLY A 47 -4.55 -14.33 -7.99
N ASP A 48 -5.02 -14.28 -6.74
CA ASP A 48 -6.45 -14.31 -6.40
C ASP A 48 -7.01 -12.97 -5.90
N ILE A 49 -6.15 -11.96 -5.73
CA ILE A 49 -6.53 -10.63 -5.27
C ILE A 49 -7.11 -9.80 -6.42
N GLN A 50 -8.27 -9.19 -6.21
CA GLN A 50 -8.97 -8.38 -7.21
C GLN A 50 -9.06 -6.91 -6.83
N LYS A 51 -9.07 -6.63 -5.52
CA LYS A 51 -9.14 -5.26 -4.98
C LYS A 51 -8.24 -5.16 -3.76
N GLY A 52 -7.78 -3.96 -3.50
CA GLY A 52 -7.07 -3.67 -2.27
C GLY A 52 -6.69 -2.22 -2.15
N TYR A 53 -6.45 -1.80 -0.92
CA TYR A 53 -6.00 -0.45 -0.62
C TYR A 53 -5.01 -0.47 0.53
N ILE A 54 -4.10 0.49 0.52
CA ILE A 54 -3.16 0.79 1.60
C ILE A 54 -3.65 2.03 2.33
N LYS A 55 -3.74 1.96 3.65
CA LYS A 55 -4.18 3.07 4.49
C LYS A 55 -3.07 3.48 5.44
N PHE A 56 -2.71 4.75 5.39
CA PHE A 56 -1.74 5.38 6.26
C PHE A 56 -2.48 6.07 7.40
N HIS A 57 -2.14 5.68 8.63
CA HIS A 57 -2.68 6.23 9.85
C HIS A 57 -1.60 7.05 10.54
N SER A 58 -1.83 8.36 10.63
CA SER A 58 -1.00 9.27 11.41
C SER A 58 -1.79 9.88 12.55
N THR A 59 -1.10 10.60 13.43
CA THR A 59 -1.72 11.30 14.57
C THR A 59 -2.71 12.40 14.19
N LYS A 60 -2.57 12.99 12.99
CA LYS A 60 -3.37 14.15 12.56
C LYS A 60 -4.46 13.76 11.57
N SER A 61 -4.18 12.79 10.71
CA SER A 61 -5.07 12.39 9.62
C SER A 61 -4.75 10.98 9.16
N SER A 62 -5.70 10.39 8.43
CA SER A 62 -5.48 9.16 7.67
C SER A 62 -5.81 9.40 6.21
N PHE A 63 -5.05 8.79 5.31
CA PHE A 63 -5.32 8.78 3.88
C PHE A 63 -5.08 7.38 3.32
N TYR A 64 -5.52 7.12 2.11
CA TYR A 64 -5.36 5.81 1.48
C TYR A 64 -5.03 5.94 0.00
N TYR A 65 -4.35 4.93 -0.53
CA TYR A 65 -4.20 4.70 -1.95
C TYR A 65 -4.86 3.39 -2.33
N ASP A 66 -5.62 3.42 -3.43
CA ASP A 66 -6.14 2.20 -4.04
C ASP A 66 -5.00 1.50 -4.80
N LEU A 67 -4.79 0.23 -4.49
CA LEU A 67 -3.71 -0.58 -5.07
C LEU A 67 -4.02 -0.99 -6.51
N PHE A 68 -5.29 -0.94 -6.91
CA PHE A 68 -5.83 -1.40 -8.19
C PHE A 68 -6.51 -0.28 -8.99
N ASP A 69 -6.28 1.00 -8.68
CA ASP A 69 -6.85 2.13 -9.43
C ASP A 69 -6.20 2.32 -10.81
N PHE A 70 -6.21 1.27 -11.62
CA PHE A 70 -5.68 1.26 -12.97
C PHE A 70 -6.56 2.04 -13.95
N LYS A 71 -7.75 2.53 -13.52
CA LYS A 71 -8.72 3.42 -14.19
C LYS A 71 -8.41 3.71 -15.67
N VAL A 72 -8.38 2.68 -16.51
CA VAL A 72 -8.21 2.70 -17.98
C VAL A 72 -7.06 3.59 -18.52
N LYS A 73 -6.14 4.10 -17.69
CA LYS A 73 -5.15 5.10 -18.09
C LYS A 73 -3.78 4.50 -18.31
N LYS A 74 -2.97 5.19 -19.14
CA LYS A 74 -1.57 4.85 -19.40
C LYS A 74 -0.82 4.75 -18.07
N ARG A 75 0.14 3.82 -17.94
CA ARG A 75 0.95 3.61 -16.70
C ARG A 75 1.48 4.91 -16.09
N VAL A 76 1.80 5.91 -16.91
CA VAL A 76 2.32 7.22 -16.48
C VAL A 76 1.28 8.01 -15.67
N ASP A 77 -0.01 7.84 -15.95
CA ASP A 77 -1.08 8.50 -15.20
C ASP A 77 -1.35 7.84 -13.85
N PHE A 78 -1.06 6.54 -13.72
CA PHE A 78 -1.19 5.82 -12.47
C PHE A 78 -0.30 6.45 -11.40
N LEU A 79 0.97 6.74 -11.69
CA LEU A 79 1.89 7.27 -10.67
C LEU A 79 1.64 8.74 -10.28
N LYS A 80 0.72 9.45 -10.97
CA LYS A 80 0.47 10.88 -10.70
C LYS A 80 -0.12 11.17 -9.33
N PHE A 81 -0.70 10.19 -8.65
CA PHE A 81 -1.16 10.37 -7.27
C PHE A 81 -0.01 10.58 -6.26
N TYR A 82 1.26 10.36 -6.65
CA TYR A 82 2.43 10.72 -5.85
C TYR A 82 2.96 12.14 -6.11
N ASN A 83 2.35 12.90 -7.03
CA ASN A 83 2.86 14.23 -7.40
C ASN A 83 2.79 15.26 -6.26
N ASP A 84 2.00 14.99 -5.22
CA ASP A 84 1.95 15.80 -4.01
C ASP A 84 3.22 15.71 -3.16
N ASN A 85 4.06 14.69 -3.40
CA ASN A 85 5.29 14.40 -2.66
C ASN A 85 5.06 14.36 -1.14
N GLU A 86 3.92 13.80 -0.72
CA GLU A 86 3.48 13.81 0.67
C GLU A 86 4.55 13.20 1.60
N LEU A 87 5.04 14.00 2.55
CA LEU A 87 6.05 13.61 3.53
C LEU A 87 5.40 13.09 4.81
N ILE A 88 5.77 11.88 5.21
CA ILE A 88 5.15 11.20 6.34
C ILE A 88 6.01 11.32 7.59
N SER A 89 5.39 11.76 8.68
CA SER A 89 5.99 11.60 10.00
C SER A 89 5.91 10.14 10.42
N THR A 90 7.06 9.51 10.67
CA THR A 90 7.12 8.12 11.15
C THR A 90 6.66 7.97 12.60
N LYS A 91 6.52 9.08 13.34
CA LYS A 91 6.11 9.08 14.74
C LYS A 91 4.64 8.63 14.86
N LYS A 92 4.43 7.46 15.47
CA LYS A 92 3.11 6.79 15.59
C LYS A 92 2.46 6.47 14.23
N LEU A 93 3.27 6.32 13.18
CA LEU A 93 2.76 5.88 11.88
C LEU A 93 2.30 4.42 12.00
N HIS A 94 1.09 4.16 11.56
CA HIS A 94 0.57 2.82 11.36
C HIS A 94 0.11 2.66 9.91
N ILE A 95 0.35 1.49 9.34
CA ILE A 95 -0.05 1.20 7.96
C ILE A 95 -0.80 -0.12 7.96
N ASP A 96 -2.02 -0.05 7.45
CA ASP A 96 -2.92 -1.19 7.26
C ASP A 96 -3.12 -1.43 5.76
N ILE A 97 -3.02 -2.70 5.37
CA ILE A 97 -3.29 -3.16 4.00
C ILE A 97 -4.55 -4.02 4.03
N TYR A 98 -5.46 -3.74 3.11
CA TYR A 98 -6.69 -4.51 2.95
C TYR A 98 -6.71 -5.11 1.55
N LEU A 99 -6.83 -6.43 1.48
CA LEU A 99 -6.85 -7.21 0.25
C LEU A 99 -8.16 -8.00 0.17
N PHE A 100 -8.72 -8.04 -1.03
CA PHE A 100 -9.98 -8.71 -1.29
C PHE A 100 -9.85 -9.62 -2.51
N ASN A 101 -10.28 -10.87 -2.31
CA ASN A 101 -10.43 -11.82 -3.40
C ASN A 101 -11.68 -11.49 -4.22
N LYS A 102 -11.86 -12.24 -5.31
CA LYS A 102 -13.09 -12.25 -6.09
C LYS A 102 -14.29 -12.72 -5.26
#